data_AF-G8JT45-F1
#
_entry.id   AF-G8JT45-F1
#
_cell.length_a   1.000
_cell.length_b   1.000
_cell.length_c   1.000
_cell.angle_alpha   90.00
_cell.angle_beta   90.00
_cell.angle_gamma   90.00
#
_symmetry.space_group_name_H-M   'P 1'
#
loop_
_entity.id
_entity.type
_entity.pdbx_description
1 polymer ?
#
loop_
_entity_poly.entity_id
_entity_poly.type
_entity_poly.pdbx_seq_one_letter_code
_entity_poly.pdbx_strand_id
1 'polypeptide(L)'
;MSRSLLTFVICVIGIMCAAKTFSSKILSALAPMKTSNMVQTPANVKIASAVDEQVPLDELFVEGTPRTPVYFISHGGPTFMYPDADFGTDEGAYNTTKELGKFIRNVIAPRFIVIVSAHWQSGSPNLVEISVPEASKASVQRSYDDPLAFGSSDVKVSDERELLDPMENRLIYDFHGFPEEMYREQFHSKTHDGLAQHISDTINDAGHGLESVLVKRGIDHGVWVPFKVAFSTSKDDFNPWDVDVPLVQVSLTSSDDFGIHYKLGQALSKYRDLGGLLIMSGMSVHNLKDISKSISLGKPMPYVHEFDKLLRGILINDNDHRDKLNKLTKMVASSDTRGLFYKAHPTLEHFMPIVVGLGAGEALYGDDRYIIKELYSNESYSLSWSLFQFGNY
;
A
#
# COMPACT_ATOMS: atom_id res chain seq x y z
N MET A 1 0.93 -4.83 -30.57
CA MET A 1 1.60 -4.04 -29.53
C MET A 1 2.68 -4.91 -28.89
N SER A 2 3.86 -5.00 -29.50
CA SER A 2 5.01 -5.70 -28.91
C SER A 2 6.28 -5.13 -29.52
N ARG A 3 7.22 -4.72 -28.65
CA ARG A 3 8.63 -4.34 -28.85
C ARG A 3 9.11 -3.21 -27.92
N SER A 4 8.23 -2.42 -27.29
CA SER A 4 8.68 -1.30 -26.43
C SER A 4 8.94 -1.65 -24.95
N LEU A 5 8.49 -2.82 -24.46
CA LEU A 5 8.72 -3.25 -23.07
C LEU A 5 10.13 -3.82 -22.86
N LEU A 6 10.68 -4.50 -23.88
CA LEU A 6 11.96 -5.22 -23.78
C LEU A 6 13.19 -4.28 -23.79
N THR A 7 13.07 -3.09 -24.37
CA THR A 7 14.15 -2.08 -24.40
C THR A 7 14.22 -1.27 -23.09
N PHE A 8 13.16 -1.29 -22.26
CA PHE A 8 13.05 -0.47 -21.05
C PHE A 8 13.80 -1.08 -19.84
N VAL A 9 13.86 -2.41 -19.74
CA VAL A 9 14.56 -3.14 -18.67
C VAL A 9 16.09 -2.95 -18.74
N ILE A 10 16.65 -2.80 -19.94
CA ILE A 10 18.10 -2.66 -20.15
C ILE A 10 18.63 -1.31 -19.62
N CYS A 11 17.80 -0.27 -19.57
CA CYS A 11 18.25 1.08 -19.21
C CYS A 11 18.38 1.29 -17.69
N VAL A 12 17.60 0.56 -16.87
CA VAL A 12 17.75 0.56 -15.40
C VAL A 12 18.97 -0.26 -14.97
N ILE A 13 19.24 -1.38 -15.65
CA ILE A 13 20.42 -2.24 -15.43
C ILE A 13 21.73 -1.47 -15.68
N GLY A 14 21.76 -0.60 -16.70
CA GLY A 14 22.96 0.18 -17.05
C GLY A 14 23.41 1.18 -15.98
N ILE A 15 22.49 1.68 -15.14
CA ILE A 15 22.81 2.72 -14.15
C ILE A 15 23.30 2.09 -12.83
N MET A 16 22.78 0.92 -12.42
CA MET A 16 23.29 0.22 -11.24
C MET A 16 24.72 -0.33 -11.42
N CYS A 17 25.12 -0.65 -12.66
CA CYS A 17 26.51 -1.04 -12.94
C CYS A 17 27.50 0.14 -12.95
N ALA A 18 27.04 1.38 -13.16
CA ALA A 18 27.92 2.56 -13.29
C ALA A 18 28.28 3.23 -11.95
N ALA A 19 27.66 2.84 -10.84
CA ALA A 19 27.97 3.37 -9.50
C ALA A 19 29.14 2.64 -8.79
N LYS A 20 29.71 1.58 -9.38
CA LYS A 20 30.88 0.87 -8.84
C LYS A 20 32.21 1.43 -9.36
N THR A 21 32.46 2.72 -9.18
CA THR A 21 33.81 3.29 -9.27
C THR A 21 33.96 4.44 -8.30
N PHE A 22 34.33 4.16 -7.04
CA PHE A 22 35.41 4.87 -6.35
C PHE A 22 35.70 4.27 -4.97
N SER A 23 36.99 4.26 -4.63
CA SER A 23 37.62 4.00 -3.33
C SER A 23 38.21 2.60 -3.09
N SER A 24 39.30 2.35 -3.82
CA SER A 24 40.41 1.54 -3.29
C SER A 24 41.21 2.38 -2.27
N LYS A 25 41.16 2.03 -0.99
CA LYS A 25 42.24 2.16 0.01
C LYS A 25 41.69 1.93 1.42
N ILE A 26 41.92 0.74 1.96
CA ILE A 26 42.70 0.47 3.19
C ILE A 26 42.49 -1.03 3.47
N LEU A 27 43.49 -1.80 3.06
CA LEU A 27 43.65 -3.20 3.39
C LEU A 27 44.96 -3.30 4.16
N SER A 28 44.91 -3.25 5.49
CA SER A 28 46.00 -3.75 6.36
C SER A 28 45.58 -3.73 7.83
N ALA A 29 45.06 -4.86 8.30
CA ALA A 29 45.35 -5.46 9.60
C ALA A 29 44.19 -6.38 9.98
N LEU A 30 44.42 -7.70 9.93
CA LEU A 30 44.19 -8.64 11.03
C LEU A 30 44.50 -10.06 10.54
N ALA A 31 45.41 -10.70 11.27
CA ALA A 31 45.84 -12.09 11.10
C ALA A 31 44.73 -13.07 11.54
N PRO A 32 44.82 -14.37 11.19
CA PRO A 32 43.68 -15.29 11.23
C PRO A 32 43.42 -15.76 12.66
N MET A 33 42.22 -15.47 13.20
CA MET A 33 41.73 -16.12 14.41
C MET A 33 40.93 -17.38 14.08
N LYS A 34 41.20 -18.39 14.89
CA LYS A 34 40.88 -19.80 14.76
C LYS A 34 39.38 -20.08 14.67
N THR A 35 39.07 -21.07 13.85
CA THR A 35 37.84 -21.86 13.85
C THR A 35 37.59 -22.51 15.21
N SER A 36 36.55 -22.09 15.93
CA SER A 36 35.85 -22.95 16.89
C SER A 36 34.59 -22.25 17.41
N ASN A 37 33.43 -22.66 16.87
CA ASN A 37 32.23 -23.05 17.60
C ASN A 37 31.05 -23.02 16.63
N MET A 38 30.80 -24.19 16.03
CA MET A 38 29.50 -24.50 15.45
C MET A 38 28.46 -24.40 16.57
N VAL A 39 27.67 -23.33 16.57
CA VAL A 39 26.41 -23.33 17.30
C VAL A 39 25.47 -24.24 16.49
N GLN A 40 25.20 -25.41 17.03
CA GLN A 40 24.16 -26.29 16.52
C GLN A 40 22.83 -25.52 16.60
N THR A 41 22.21 -25.32 15.45
CA THR A 41 20.78 -24.97 15.38
C THR A 41 20.00 -26.12 16.00
N PRO A 42 19.16 -25.90 17.03
CA PRO A 42 18.28 -26.94 17.49
C PRO A 42 17.22 -27.20 16.42
N ALA A 43 17.30 -28.39 15.82
CA ALA A 43 16.24 -28.97 15.04
C ALA A 43 14.98 -29.14 15.90
N ASN A 44 13.83 -28.93 15.27
CA ASN A 44 12.48 -29.21 15.77
C ASN A 44 11.92 -28.24 16.82
N VAL A 45 11.53 -27.04 16.38
CA VAL A 45 10.32 -26.41 16.94
C VAL A 45 9.14 -27.07 16.25
N LYS A 46 8.46 -27.99 16.95
CA LYS A 46 7.09 -28.37 16.57
C LYS A 46 6.22 -27.16 16.84
N ILE A 47 5.89 -26.39 15.81
CA ILE A 47 4.76 -25.45 15.89
C ILE A 47 3.52 -26.33 16.00
N ALA A 48 2.92 -26.37 17.19
CA ALA A 48 1.68 -27.08 17.40
C ALA A 48 0.61 -26.43 16.50
N SER A 49 0.01 -27.25 15.63
CA SER A 49 -1.07 -26.87 14.72
C SER A 49 -2.38 -26.66 15.47
N ALA A 50 -2.43 -25.65 16.34
CA ALA A 50 -3.69 -25.06 16.74
C ALA A 50 -4.03 -24.03 15.65
N VAL A 51 -4.98 -24.36 14.78
CA VAL A 51 -5.63 -23.34 13.95
C VAL A 51 -6.29 -22.41 14.96
N ASP A 52 -5.73 -21.22 15.13
CA ASP A 52 -6.28 -20.23 16.06
C ASP A 52 -7.65 -19.85 15.51
N GLU A 53 -8.70 -20.17 16.26
CA GLU A 53 -10.07 -19.86 15.86
C GLU A 53 -10.16 -18.33 15.79
N GLN A 54 -10.58 -17.78 14.63
CA GLN A 54 -10.69 -16.34 14.46
C GLN A 54 -11.62 -15.77 15.52
N VAL A 55 -11.25 -14.61 16.08
CA VAL A 55 -12.08 -13.85 17.01
C VAL A 55 -13.48 -13.69 16.40
N PRO A 56 -14.58 -13.94 17.13
CA PRO A 56 -15.93 -13.77 16.57
C PRO A 56 -16.15 -12.38 15.95
N LEU A 57 -16.89 -12.30 14.84
CA LEU A 57 -17.08 -11.04 14.10
C LEU A 57 -17.73 -9.93 14.96
N ASP A 58 -18.65 -10.30 15.85
CA ASP A 58 -19.31 -9.40 16.78
C ASP A 58 -18.35 -8.85 17.86
N GLU A 59 -17.27 -9.57 18.17
CA GLU A 59 -16.22 -9.08 19.08
C GLU A 59 -15.21 -8.16 18.38
N LEU A 60 -15.12 -8.18 17.04
CA LEU A 60 -14.30 -7.22 16.28
C LEU A 60 -14.92 -5.82 16.25
N PHE A 61 -16.25 -5.73 16.22
CA PHE A 61 -16.97 -4.47 16.12
C PHE A 61 -17.27 -3.90 17.50
N VAL A 62 -16.56 -2.82 17.85
CA VAL A 62 -16.72 -2.17 19.15
C VAL A 62 -17.35 -0.80 18.96
N GLU A 63 -18.65 -0.71 19.28
CA GLU A 63 -19.36 0.56 19.32
C GLU A 63 -18.85 1.46 20.45
N GLY A 64 -18.95 2.78 20.25
CA GLY A 64 -18.52 3.77 21.25
C GLY A 64 -17.00 3.96 21.35
N THR A 65 -16.21 3.33 20.48
CA THR A 65 -14.80 3.68 20.30
C THR A 65 -14.65 5.04 19.63
N PRO A 66 -13.55 5.78 19.90
CA PRO A 66 -13.25 6.99 19.13
C PRO A 66 -13.17 6.65 17.65
N ARG A 67 -13.87 7.44 16.83
CA ARG A 67 -13.85 7.30 15.38
C ARG A 67 -12.42 7.40 14.88
N THR A 68 -11.96 6.38 14.16
CA THR A 68 -10.60 6.39 13.61
C THR A 68 -10.48 7.37 12.44
N PRO A 69 -9.28 7.93 12.18
CA PRO A 69 -9.02 8.68 10.96
C PRO A 69 -8.84 7.73 9.77
N VAL A 70 -8.78 8.28 8.56
CA VAL A 70 -8.34 7.57 7.36
C VAL A 70 -6.95 8.06 7.00
N TYR A 71 -6.03 7.16 6.67
CA TYR A 71 -4.69 7.53 6.22
C TYR A 71 -4.51 7.26 4.74
N PHE A 72 -3.88 8.19 4.02
CA PHE A 72 -3.30 7.96 2.70
C PHE A 72 -1.78 7.93 2.81
N ILE A 73 -1.16 6.91 2.23
CA ILE A 73 0.30 6.71 2.23
C ILE A 73 0.79 6.59 0.79
N SER A 74 1.77 7.43 0.44
CA SER A 74 2.57 7.27 -0.77
C SER A 74 3.55 6.11 -0.56
N HIS A 75 3.30 4.95 -1.17
CA HIS A 75 3.96 3.70 -0.78
C HIS A 75 5.37 3.47 -1.34
N GLY A 76 5.74 4.15 -2.43
CA GLY A 76 6.99 3.89 -3.16
C GLY A 76 7.09 2.47 -3.75
N GLY A 77 8.29 2.12 -4.21
CA GLY A 77 8.62 0.75 -4.61
C GLY A 77 9.18 -0.08 -3.45
N PRO A 78 9.67 -1.30 -3.69
CA PRO A 78 10.28 -2.14 -2.64
C PRO A 78 11.49 -1.49 -1.95
N THR A 79 12.17 -0.55 -2.63
CA THR A 79 13.24 0.28 -2.06
C THR A 79 12.80 1.11 -0.86
N PHE A 80 11.51 1.39 -0.71
CA PHE A 80 10.99 2.17 0.42
C PHE A 80 11.26 1.51 1.79
N MET A 81 11.49 0.20 1.84
CA MET A 81 11.87 -0.50 3.09
C MET A 81 13.27 -0.12 3.60
N TYR A 82 14.09 0.51 2.75
CA TYR A 82 15.48 0.81 3.03
C TYR A 82 15.66 2.34 3.04
N PRO A 83 15.74 3.00 4.21
CA PRO A 83 15.83 4.45 4.29
C PRO A 83 17.11 5.00 3.66
N ASP A 84 18.17 4.19 3.64
CA ASP A 84 19.49 4.57 3.11
C ASP A 84 19.67 4.18 1.63
N ALA A 85 18.61 3.75 0.93
CA ALA A 85 18.72 3.44 -0.49
C ALA A 85 18.98 4.69 -1.32
N ASP A 86 19.92 4.62 -2.26
CA ASP A 86 20.28 5.73 -3.14
C ASP A 86 19.11 6.25 -4.00
N PHE A 87 18.09 5.41 -4.19
CA PHE A 87 16.95 5.70 -5.07
C PHE A 87 15.67 4.95 -4.64
N GLY A 88 14.51 5.53 -4.98
CA GLY A 88 13.21 4.89 -4.81
C GLY A 88 12.72 4.86 -3.36
N THR A 89 13.31 5.68 -2.50
CA THR A 89 12.91 5.90 -1.10
C THR A 89 12.93 7.40 -0.81
N ASP A 90 12.27 7.79 0.27
CA ASP A 90 12.35 9.12 0.85
C ASP A 90 12.43 8.99 2.37
N GLU A 91 13.51 9.50 2.95
CA GLU A 91 13.81 9.33 4.37
C GLU A 91 12.71 9.92 5.28
N GLY A 92 12.15 11.08 4.90
CA GLY A 92 11.12 11.73 5.70
C GLY A 92 9.77 11.01 5.60
N ALA A 93 9.42 10.46 4.44
CA ALA A 93 8.24 9.62 4.26
C ALA A 93 8.40 8.28 4.99
N TYR A 94 9.59 7.68 4.94
CA TYR A 94 9.92 6.47 5.69
C TYR A 94 9.76 6.70 7.20
N ASN A 95 10.38 7.75 7.72
CA ASN A 95 10.31 8.10 9.15
C ASN A 95 8.88 8.45 9.57
N THR A 96 8.14 9.21 8.77
CA THR A 96 6.73 9.53 9.04
C THR A 96 5.88 8.26 9.04
N THR A 97 6.09 7.34 8.09
CA THR A 97 5.36 6.05 8.03
C THR A 97 5.65 5.19 9.27
N LYS A 98 6.92 5.15 9.70
CA LYS A 98 7.34 4.44 10.91
C LYS A 98 6.72 5.04 12.18
N GLU A 99 6.73 6.36 12.33
CA GLU A 99 6.09 7.02 13.49
C GLU A 99 4.56 6.88 13.46
N LEU A 100 3.95 6.96 12.28
CA LEU A 100 2.52 6.70 12.10
C LEU A 100 2.17 5.27 12.52
N GLY A 101 2.98 4.27 12.14
CA GLY A 101 2.81 2.89 12.58
C GLY A 101 2.86 2.73 14.11
N LYS A 102 3.80 3.40 14.78
CA LYS A 102 3.86 3.43 16.25
C LYS A 102 2.61 4.07 16.86
N PHE A 103 2.13 5.17 16.28
CA PHE A 103 0.89 5.82 16.73
C PHE A 103 -0.33 4.92 16.54
N ILE A 104 -0.43 4.26 15.39
CA ILE A 104 -1.50 3.30 15.11
C ILE A 104 -1.48 2.15 16.13
N ARG A 105 -0.31 1.57 16.43
CA ARG A 105 -0.23 0.46 17.41
C ARG A 105 -0.56 0.88 18.83
N ASN A 106 0.00 2.01 19.28
CA ASN A 106 0.02 2.35 20.70
C ASN A 106 -1.12 3.30 21.13
N VAL A 107 -1.72 4.04 20.19
CA VAL A 107 -2.73 5.07 20.49
C VAL A 107 -4.06 4.74 19.84
N ILE A 108 -4.07 4.47 18.53
CA ILE A 108 -5.31 4.06 17.86
C ILE A 108 -5.71 2.65 18.29
N ALA A 109 -4.74 1.74 18.33
CA ALA A 109 -4.91 0.33 18.67
C ALA A 109 -6.16 -0.30 18.00
N PRO A 110 -6.28 -0.20 16.66
CA PRO A 110 -7.49 -0.62 15.96
C PRO A 110 -7.74 -2.12 16.16
N ARG A 111 -8.99 -2.56 16.00
CA ARG A 111 -9.36 -3.98 16.07
C ARG A 111 -9.09 -4.72 14.77
N PHE A 112 -9.07 -4.01 13.65
CA PHE A 112 -8.75 -4.51 12.31
C PHE A 112 -8.36 -3.36 11.40
N ILE A 113 -7.73 -3.68 10.27
CA ILE A 113 -7.34 -2.73 9.23
C ILE A 113 -7.98 -3.13 7.91
N VAL A 114 -8.60 -2.16 7.24
CA VAL A 114 -9.06 -2.31 5.85
C VAL A 114 -8.18 -1.41 4.98
N ILE A 115 -7.59 -1.99 3.95
CA ILE A 115 -6.67 -1.27 3.06
C ILE A 115 -7.09 -1.34 1.59
N VAL A 116 -7.01 -0.21 0.89
CA VAL A 116 -7.15 -0.14 -0.57
C VAL A 116 -5.80 0.22 -1.17
N SER A 117 -5.31 -0.57 -2.13
CA SER A 117 -4.01 -0.36 -2.79
C SER A 117 -4.19 -0.04 -4.27
N ALA A 118 -3.33 0.83 -4.81
CA ALA A 118 -3.26 1.15 -6.22
C ALA A 118 -2.93 -0.05 -7.13
N HIS A 119 -2.30 -1.10 -6.59
CA HIS A 119 -1.86 -2.27 -7.36
C HIS A 119 -2.92 -3.36 -7.50
N TRP A 120 -4.16 -3.08 -7.09
CA TRP A 120 -5.27 -3.99 -7.31
C TRP A 120 -6.51 -3.26 -7.82
N GLN A 121 -6.82 -3.47 -9.09
CA GLN A 121 -8.07 -3.06 -9.73
C GLN A 121 -8.87 -4.31 -10.11
N SER A 122 -10.17 -4.29 -9.84
CA SER A 122 -11.07 -5.36 -10.24
C SER A 122 -11.28 -5.40 -11.76
N GLY A 123 -11.80 -6.53 -12.25
CA GLY A 123 -12.05 -6.72 -13.69
C GLY A 123 -13.23 -5.93 -14.27
N SER A 124 -13.94 -5.08 -13.51
CA SER A 124 -15.11 -4.33 -14.04
C SER A 124 -15.32 -2.95 -13.38
N PRO A 125 -15.90 -1.96 -14.08
CA PRO A 125 -15.94 -0.57 -13.59
C PRO A 125 -16.73 -0.34 -12.30
N ASN A 126 -17.67 -1.23 -11.98
CA ASN A 126 -18.49 -1.14 -10.76
C ASN A 126 -18.21 -2.28 -9.78
N LEU A 127 -17.24 -3.14 -10.07
CA LEU A 127 -16.91 -4.29 -9.24
C LEU A 127 -15.83 -3.90 -8.24
N VAL A 128 -15.97 -4.35 -7.01
CA VAL A 128 -14.94 -4.32 -5.96
C VAL A 128 -14.69 -5.76 -5.54
N GLU A 129 -13.44 -6.12 -5.34
CA GLU A 129 -13.05 -7.45 -4.91
C GLU A 129 -12.44 -7.35 -3.51
N ILE A 130 -12.79 -8.28 -2.61
CA ILE A 130 -12.31 -8.34 -1.23
C ILE A 130 -11.42 -9.57 -1.06
N SER A 131 -10.21 -9.38 -0.53
CA SER A 131 -9.21 -10.44 -0.44
C SER A 131 -9.56 -11.45 0.65
N VAL A 132 -9.54 -12.73 0.31
CA VAL A 132 -9.45 -13.83 1.26
C VAL A 132 -8.24 -14.73 0.92
N PRO A 133 -7.62 -15.40 1.90
CA PRO A 133 -6.53 -16.34 1.67
C PRO A 133 -6.98 -17.50 0.80
N GLU A 134 -6.02 -18.09 0.09
CA GLU A 134 -6.29 -19.26 -0.74
C GLU A 134 -6.86 -20.46 0.03
N ALA A 135 -6.46 -20.61 1.30
CA ALA A 135 -6.93 -21.66 2.20
C ALA A 135 -8.28 -21.33 2.89
N SER A 136 -8.89 -20.17 2.60
CA SER A 136 -10.20 -19.78 3.15
C SER A 136 -11.31 -20.75 2.74
N LYS A 137 -12.20 -21.04 3.69
CA LYS A 137 -13.41 -21.87 3.49
C LYS A 137 -14.60 -21.07 2.99
N ALA A 138 -14.50 -19.74 2.89
CA ALA A 138 -15.58 -18.90 2.37
C ALA A 138 -15.96 -19.31 0.94
N SER A 139 -17.23 -19.15 0.57
CA SER A 139 -17.68 -19.39 -0.80
C SER A 139 -17.07 -18.35 -1.74
N VAL A 140 -15.95 -18.68 -2.37
CA VAL A 140 -15.17 -17.77 -3.23
C VAL A 140 -15.73 -17.76 -4.65
N GLN A 141 -15.97 -16.57 -5.21
CA GLN A 141 -16.53 -16.43 -6.56
C GLN A 141 -15.48 -16.31 -7.68
N ARG A 142 -14.18 -16.18 -7.35
CA ARG A 142 -13.06 -16.23 -8.31
C ARG A 142 -11.76 -16.70 -7.65
N SER A 143 -11.08 -17.66 -8.26
CA SER A 143 -9.63 -17.89 -8.06
C SER A 143 -8.87 -17.03 -9.06
N TYR A 144 -7.88 -16.27 -8.60
CA TYR A 144 -7.04 -15.47 -9.49
C TYR A 144 -5.86 -16.34 -9.95
N ASP A 145 -5.86 -16.74 -11.23
CA ASP A 145 -4.64 -17.19 -11.89
C ASP A 145 -3.89 -15.94 -12.33
N ASP A 146 -2.77 -15.62 -11.69
CA ASP A 146 -1.97 -14.41 -11.97
C ASP A 146 -1.53 -14.35 -13.44
N PRO A 147 -2.12 -13.48 -14.29
CA PRO A 147 -1.76 -13.38 -15.71
C PRO A 147 -0.53 -12.47 -15.92
N LEU A 148 -0.02 -11.81 -14.86
CA LEU A 148 1.10 -10.87 -14.92
C LEU A 148 2.44 -11.50 -14.53
N ALA A 149 2.49 -12.83 -14.34
CA ALA A 149 3.72 -13.61 -14.41
C ALA A 149 4.29 -13.64 -15.86
N PHE A 150 4.59 -12.46 -16.41
CA PHE A 150 5.34 -12.30 -17.66
C PHE A 150 6.78 -12.73 -17.39
N GLY A 151 7.11 -13.94 -17.82
CA GLY A 151 8.47 -14.46 -17.76
C GLY A 151 9.46 -13.58 -18.54
N SER A 152 10.61 -13.29 -17.93
CA SER A 152 11.88 -13.92 -18.34
C SER A 152 13.02 -13.61 -17.35
N SER A 153 13.89 -14.63 -17.21
CA SER A 153 15.18 -14.74 -16.51
C SER A 153 15.18 -14.90 -14.97
N ASP A 154 15.08 -16.17 -14.58
CA ASP A 154 15.91 -16.88 -13.59
C ASP A 154 15.90 -16.48 -12.11
N VAL A 155 14.80 -15.92 -11.60
CA VAL A 155 14.45 -16.16 -10.19
C VAL A 155 13.01 -16.66 -10.11
N LYS A 156 12.86 -17.98 -10.01
CA LYS A 156 11.63 -18.58 -9.47
C LYS A 156 11.60 -18.30 -7.97
N VAL A 157 11.18 -17.11 -7.55
CA VAL A 157 10.59 -16.97 -6.22
C VAL A 157 9.12 -17.31 -6.38
N SER A 158 8.83 -18.58 -6.63
CA SER A 158 7.55 -19.11 -6.22
C SER A 158 7.53 -19.00 -4.70
N ASP A 159 6.47 -18.44 -4.14
CA ASP A 159 6.21 -18.46 -2.69
C ASP A 159 5.86 -19.91 -2.28
N GLU A 160 6.81 -20.82 -2.45
CA GLU A 160 6.75 -22.24 -2.07
C GLU A 160 6.89 -22.42 -0.55
N ARG A 161 6.84 -21.34 0.22
CA ARG A 161 6.91 -21.41 1.67
C ARG A 161 5.55 -21.79 2.24
N GLU A 162 5.60 -22.68 3.23
CA GLU A 162 4.43 -23.02 4.02
C GLU A 162 3.97 -21.77 4.78
N LEU A 163 2.67 -21.48 4.68
CA LEU A 163 2.03 -20.48 5.51
C LEU A 163 2.14 -20.89 6.98
N LEU A 164 2.35 -19.90 7.85
CA LEU A 164 2.34 -20.04 9.29
C LEU A 164 0.94 -20.39 9.81
N ASP A 165 -0.10 -19.91 9.12
CA ASP A 165 -1.52 -20.06 9.47
C ASP A 165 -2.36 -20.11 8.17
N PRO A 166 -3.42 -20.93 8.06
CA PRO A 166 -4.33 -20.92 6.91
C PRO A 166 -4.94 -19.53 6.60
N MET A 167 -5.06 -18.66 7.61
CA MET A 167 -5.59 -17.31 7.49
C MET A 167 -4.51 -16.26 7.19
N GLU A 168 -3.25 -16.67 7.03
CA GLU A 168 -2.18 -15.77 6.64
C GLU A 168 -2.39 -15.21 5.23
N ASN A 169 -2.21 -13.90 5.10
CA ASN A 169 -2.18 -13.23 3.81
C ASN A 169 -0.85 -13.54 3.10
N ARG A 170 -0.91 -14.26 1.98
CA ARG A 170 0.23 -14.43 1.07
C ARG A 170 0.75 -13.09 0.57
N LEU A 171 2.05 -12.99 0.31
CA LEU A 171 2.63 -11.81 -0.33
C LEU A 171 2.61 -11.94 -1.84
N ILE A 172 2.29 -10.85 -2.52
CA ILE A 172 2.45 -10.71 -3.97
C ILE A 172 3.66 -9.80 -4.21
N TYR A 173 4.63 -10.32 -4.97
CA TYR A 173 5.83 -9.60 -5.41
C TYR A 173 5.61 -9.04 -6.82
N ASP A 174 4.72 -8.06 -6.94
CA ASP A 174 4.31 -7.41 -8.19
C ASP A 174 5.26 -6.29 -8.66
N PHE A 175 6.55 -6.43 -8.34
CA PHE A 175 7.63 -5.56 -8.80
C PHE A 175 8.76 -6.37 -9.46
N HIS A 176 9.49 -5.76 -10.39
CA HIS A 176 10.51 -6.42 -11.19
C HIS A 176 11.79 -5.59 -11.31
N GLY A 177 12.92 -6.26 -11.55
CA GLY A 177 14.20 -5.60 -11.82
C GLY A 177 14.94 -5.10 -10.57
N PHE A 178 14.54 -5.55 -9.38
CA PHE A 178 15.20 -5.23 -8.11
C PHE A 178 16.21 -6.31 -7.70
N PRO A 179 17.12 -6.01 -6.75
CA PRO A 179 18.00 -7.01 -6.16
C PRO A 179 17.25 -8.15 -5.48
N GLU A 180 17.86 -9.34 -5.46
CA GLU A 180 17.25 -10.59 -4.98
C GLU A 180 16.82 -10.51 -3.50
N GLU A 181 17.55 -9.77 -2.68
CA GLU A 181 17.24 -9.56 -1.27
C GLU A 181 15.83 -9.00 -1.05
N MET A 182 15.34 -8.13 -1.94
CA MET A 182 14.00 -7.54 -1.82
C MET A 182 12.89 -8.57 -2.08
N TYR A 183 13.16 -9.60 -2.88
CA TYR A 183 12.24 -10.73 -3.10
C TYR A 183 12.28 -11.75 -1.95
N ARG A 184 13.25 -11.63 -1.05
CA ARG A 184 13.36 -12.47 0.15
C ARG A 184 12.70 -11.83 1.37
N GLU A 185 12.41 -10.53 1.31
CA GLU A 185 11.73 -9.81 2.39
C GLU A 185 10.38 -10.43 2.73
N GLN A 186 10.03 -10.47 4.01
CA GLN A 186 8.78 -11.05 4.52
C GLN A 186 7.96 -10.05 5.31
N PHE A 187 6.66 -10.30 5.36
CA PHE A 187 5.67 -9.58 6.13
C PHE A 187 4.51 -10.54 6.42
N HIS A 188 4.15 -10.69 7.68
CA HIS A 188 3.19 -11.67 8.17
C HIS A 188 1.97 -10.94 8.73
N SER A 189 0.80 -11.22 8.18
CA SER A 189 -0.49 -10.71 8.64
C SER A 189 -1.58 -11.74 8.43
N LYS A 190 -2.67 -11.64 9.19
CA LYS A 190 -3.85 -12.51 9.02
C LYS A 190 -5.01 -11.75 8.40
N THR A 191 -5.82 -12.43 7.59
CA THR A 191 -7.16 -11.94 7.24
C THR A 191 -8.16 -12.19 8.37
N HIS A 192 -9.41 -11.76 8.15
CA HIS A 192 -10.57 -12.33 8.82
C HIS A 192 -11.73 -12.60 7.85
N ASP A 193 -12.17 -13.86 7.72
CA ASP A 193 -13.15 -14.27 6.69
C ASP A 193 -14.51 -13.57 6.92
N GLY A 194 -15.00 -13.55 8.16
CA GLY A 194 -16.22 -12.85 8.53
C GLY A 194 -16.18 -11.33 8.26
N LEU A 195 -15.05 -10.68 8.53
CA LEU A 195 -14.83 -9.26 8.22
C LEU A 195 -14.84 -9.02 6.71
N ALA A 196 -14.13 -9.85 5.94
CA ALA A 196 -14.09 -9.75 4.48
C ALA A 196 -15.51 -9.90 3.88
N GLN A 197 -16.28 -10.89 4.33
CA GLN A 197 -17.67 -11.07 3.91
C GLN A 197 -18.53 -9.85 4.27
N HIS A 198 -18.42 -9.35 5.50
CA HIS A 198 -19.20 -8.19 5.94
C HIS A 198 -18.84 -6.91 5.17
N ILE A 199 -17.59 -6.73 4.74
CA ILE A 199 -17.17 -5.65 3.84
C ILE A 199 -17.83 -5.81 2.48
N SER A 200 -17.82 -7.02 1.92
CA SER A 200 -18.49 -7.32 0.65
C SER A 200 -19.98 -6.98 0.72
N ASP A 201 -20.67 -7.44 1.76
CA ASP A 201 -22.10 -7.21 1.97
C ASP A 201 -22.38 -5.72 2.16
N THR A 202 -21.55 -5.01 2.93
CA THR A 202 -21.70 -3.56 3.15
C THR A 202 -21.61 -2.77 1.85
N ILE A 203 -20.71 -3.14 0.93
CA ILE A 203 -20.58 -2.46 -0.37
C ILE A 203 -21.81 -2.75 -1.24
N ASN A 204 -22.28 -4.00 -1.27
CA ASN A 204 -23.48 -4.40 -2.01
C ASN A 204 -24.74 -3.69 -1.49
N ASP A 205 -24.88 -3.57 -0.17
CA ASP A 205 -26.05 -2.98 0.49
C ASP A 205 -26.06 -1.44 0.47
N ALA A 206 -24.91 -0.80 0.23
CA ALA A 206 -24.82 0.66 0.19
C ALA A 206 -25.69 1.30 -0.91
N GLY A 207 -26.11 0.53 -1.92
CA GLY A 207 -27.02 1.01 -2.98
C GLY A 207 -26.42 2.12 -3.86
N HIS A 208 -25.10 2.22 -3.92
CA HIS A 208 -24.37 3.28 -4.64
C HIS A 208 -23.98 2.90 -6.08
N GLY A 209 -24.40 1.71 -6.53
CA GLY A 209 -24.09 1.16 -7.85
C GLY A 209 -22.77 0.41 -7.93
N LEU A 210 -22.19 0.06 -6.77
CA LEU A 210 -21.06 -0.84 -6.65
C LEU A 210 -21.56 -2.26 -6.37
N GLU A 211 -20.86 -3.24 -6.93
CA GLU A 211 -21.00 -4.66 -6.62
C GLU A 211 -19.70 -5.13 -5.97
N SER A 212 -19.78 -6.09 -5.06
CA SER A 212 -18.63 -6.64 -4.35
C SER A 212 -18.68 -8.15 -4.24
N VAL A 213 -17.50 -8.77 -4.37
CA VAL A 213 -17.30 -10.23 -4.30
C VAL A 213 -16.03 -10.58 -3.54
N LEU A 214 -16.02 -11.77 -2.93
CA LEU A 214 -14.80 -12.33 -2.33
C LEU A 214 -13.94 -13.03 -3.40
N VAL A 215 -12.62 -12.80 -3.34
CA VAL A 215 -11.66 -13.48 -4.22
C VAL A 215 -10.44 -13.98 -3.46
N LYS A 216 -9.88 -15.10 -3.92
CA LYS A 216 -8.61 -15.62 -3.39
C LYS A 216 -7.46 -14.78 -3.92
N ARG A 217 -6.79 -14.06 -3.03
CA ARG A 217 -5.66 -13.17 -3.38
C ARG A 217 -4.78 -12.91 -2.17
N GLY A 218 -3.46 -12.84 -2.39
CA GLY A 218 -2.52 -12.27 -1.42
C GLY A 218 -2.55 -10.74 -1.39
N ILE A 219 -1.67 -10.14 -0.60
CA ILE A 219 -1.50 -8.70 -0.50
C ILE A 219 -0.33 -8.22 -1.37
N ASP A 220 -0.54 -7.16 -2.16
CA ASP A 220 0.49 -6.58 -3.04
C ASP A 220 1.49 -5.68 -2.31
N HIS A 221 2.59 -5.30 -3.00
CA HIS A 221 3.64 -4.50 -2.37
C HIS A 221 3.15 -3.13 -1.92
N GLY A 222 2.12 -2.56 -2.56
CA GLY A 222 1.49 -1.34 -2.10
C GLY A 222 0.90 -1.49 -0.70
N VAL A 223 0.59 -2.70 -0.25
CA VAL A 223 0.20 -3.00 1.13
C VAL A 223 1.42 -3.33 1.99
N TRP A 224 2.13 -4.42 1.67
CA TRP A 224 3.08 -5.01 2.61
C TRP A 224 4.39 -4.24 2.76
N VAL A 225 4.84 -3.48 1.76
CA VAL A 225 6.06 -2.65 1.85
C VAL A 225 5.91 -1.51 2.85
N PRO A 226 4.93 -0.59 2.71
CA PRO A 226 4.76 0.48 3.69
C PRO A 226 4.34 -0.07 5.06
N PHE A 227 3.62 -1.19 5.11
CA PHE A 227 3.28 -1.83 6.39
C PHE A 227 4.50 -2.44 7.08
N LYS A 228 5.47 -2.96 6.34
CA LYS A 228 6.73 -3.41 6.94
C LYS A 228 7.45 -2.26 7.64
N VAL A 229 7.51 -1.10 6.98
CA VAL A 229 8.08 0.13 7.57
C VAL A 229 7.29 0.57 8.81
N ALA A 230 5.96 0.56 8.72
CA ALA A 230 5.09 1.01 9.80
C ALA A 230 5.12 0.06 11.01
N PHE A 231 5.05 -1.26 10.81
CA PHE A 231 4.70 -2.24 11.83
C PHE A 231 5.84 -3.17 12.25
N SER A 232 6.79 -3.50 11.38
CA SER A 232 7.80 -4.53 11.65
C SER A 232 8.94 -4.11 12.59
N THR A 233 9.02 -2.84 12.99
CA THR A 233 10.16 -2.33 13.76
C THR A 233 10.15 -2.72 15.24
N SER A 234 9.18 -3.52 15.68
CA SER A 234 8.95 -3.83 17.10
C SER A 234 8.51 -5.26 17.36
N LYS A 235 8.75 -6.19 16.41
CA LYS A 235 8.44 -7.60 16.65
C LYS A 235 9.11 -8.09 17.92
N ASP A 236 8.34 -8.76 18.76
CA ASP A 236 8.90 -9.58 19.82
C ASP A 236 9.31 -10.95 19.24
N ASP A 237 10.22 -11.65 19.93
CA ASP A 237 10.76 -12.93 19.48
C ASP A 237 9.71 -14.08 19.50
N PHE A 238 8.50 -13.82 20.00
CA PHE A 238 7.48 -14.83 20.27
C PHE A 238 6.22 -14.66 19.41
N ASN A 239 6.08 -13.52 18.73
CA ASN A 239 4.97 -13.18 17.87
C ASN A 239 5.45 -13.11 16.41
N PRO A 240 5.01 -14.07 15.56
CA PRO A 240 5.43 -14.07 14.17
C PRO A 240 4.80 -12.94 13.35
N TRP A 241 3.68 -12.37 13.80
CA TRP A 241 2.88 -11.39 13.07
C TRP A 241 3.54 -10.01 13.08
N ASP A 242 3.61 -9.38 11.92
CA ASP A 242 4.00 -7.96 11.81
C ASP A 242 2.85 -7.04 12.24
N VAL A 243 1.61 -7.47 11.96
CA VAL A 243 0.38 -6.78 12.32
C VAL A 243 -0.52 -7.75 13.07
N ASP A 244 -0.80 -7.44 14.32
CA ASP A 244 -1.48 -8.33 15.27
C ASP A 244 -3.01 -8.31 15.17
N VAL A 245 -3.53 -7.57 14.19
CA VAL A 245 -4.96 -7.39 13.96
C VAL A 245 -5.28 -7.83 12.53
N PRO A 246 -6.52 -8.29 12.27
CA PRO A 246 -6.92 -8.66 10.93
C PRO A 246 -6.66 -7.55 9.91
N LEU A 247 -6.09 -7.93 8.77
CA LEU A 247 -5.81 -7.09 7.62
C LEU A 247 -6.59 -7.63 6.42
N VAL A 248 -7.54 -6.82 5.92
CA VAL A 248 -8.32 -7.14 4.71
C VAL A 248 -8.00 -6.12 3.64
N GLN A 249 -7.57 -6.61 2.47
CA GLN A 249 -7.38 -5.77 1.30
C GLN A 249 -8.66 -5.69 0.47
N VAL A 250 -8.94 -4.50 -0.06
CA VAL A 250 -10.06 -4.17 -0.92
C VAL A 250 -9.52 -3.59 -2.22
N SER A 251 -10.03 -4.07 -3.35
CA SER A 251 -9.62 -3.58 -4.67
C SER A 251 -10.18 -2.19 -4.97
N LEU A 252 -9.51 -1.47 -5.85
CA LEU A 252 -10.13 -0.42 -6.65
C LEU A 252 -11.06 -1.04 -7.70
N THR A 253 -11.91 -0.21 -8.32
CA THR A 253 -12.59 -0.58 -9.56
C THR A 253 -11.68 -0.32 -10.77
N SER A 254 -12.03 -0.88 -11.94
CA SER A 254 -11.39 -0.50 -13.22
C SER A 254 -11.94 0.80 -13.83
N SER A 255 -12.81 1.52 -13.11
CA SER A 255 -13.35 2.80 -13.58
C SER A 255 -12.36 3.94 -13.39
N ASP A 256 -12.32 4.87 -14.35
CA ASP A 256 -11.63 6.15 -14.23
C ASP A 256 -12.51 7.24 -13.55
N ASP A 257 -13.76 6.91 -13.21
CA ASP A 257 -14.71 7.81 -12.55
C ASP A 257 -14.40 7.98 -11.06
N PHE A 258 -13.95 9.17 -10.68
CA PHE A 258 -13.64 9.53 -9.30
C PHE A 258 -14.86 9.38 -8.38
N GLY A 259 -16.08 9.58 -8.91
CA GLY A 259 -17.32 9.41 -8.15
C GLY A 259 -17.53 7.97 -7.68
N ILE A 260 -17.11 6.98 -8.47
CA ILE A 260 -17.20 5.56 -8.09
C ILE A 260 -16.23 5.23 -6.95
N HIS A 261 -14.99 5.70 -7.03
CA HIS A 261 -14.00 5.50 -5.96
C HIS A 261 -14.35 6.28 -4.68
N TYR A 262 -14.93 7.47 -4.82
CA TYR A 262 -15.46 8.23 -3.70
C TYR A 262 -16.58 7.44 -2.99
N LYS A 263 -17.54 6.88 -3.73
CA LYS A 263 -18.61 6.03 -3.19
C LYS A 263 -18.08 4.78 -2.49
N LEU A 264 -17.01 4.16 -3.00
CA LEU A 264 -16.32 3.08 -2.30
C LEU A 264 -15.83 3.56 -0.93
N GLY A 265 -15.18 4.72 -0.87
CA GLY A 265 -14.79 5.36 0.38
C GLY A 265 -15.97 5.58 1.32
N GLN A 266 -17.10 6.06 0.80
CA GLN A 266 -18.31 6.27 1.59
C GLN A 266 -18.85 4.97 2.20
N ALA A 267 -18.88 3.88 1.43
CA ALA A 267 -19.32 2.56 1.90
C ALA A 267 -18.40 2.03 3.01
N LEU A 268 -17.08 2.21 2.87
CA LEU A 268 -16.09 1.77 3.87
C LEU A 268 -16.08 2.64 5.13
N SER A 269 -16.57 3.88 5.07
CA SER A 269 -16.47 4.84 6.17
C SER A 269 -17.03 4.34 7.50
N LYS A 270 -18.07 3.48 7.50
CA LYS A 270 -18.69 3.00 8.74
C LYS A 270 -17.73 2.20 9.62
N TYR A 271 -16.71 1.57 9.04
CA TYR A 271 -15.74 0.78 9.81
C TYR A 271 -14.88 1.62 10.75
N ARG A 272 -14.78 2.93 10.49
CA ARG A 272 -14.11 3.88 11.38
C ARG A 272 -14.78 4.00 12.75
N ASP A 273 -16.10 3.78 12.81
CA ASP A 273 -16.90 3.80 14.03
C ASP A 273 -17.00 2.43 14.72
N LEU A 274 -16.51 1.37 14.06
CA LEU A 274 -16.56 -0.01 14.54
C LEU A 274 -15.21 -0.50 15.08
N GLY A 275 -14.30 0.43 15.39
CA GLY A 275 -12.94 0.13 15.86
C GLY A 275 -11.95 -0.25 14.76
N GLY A 276 -12.32 -0.15 13.48
CA GLY A 276 -11.45 -0.41 12.35
C GLY A 276 -10.64 0.81 11.93
N LEU A 277 -9.47 0.60 11.33
CA LEU A 277 -8.69 1.65 10.68
C LEU A 277 -8.73 1.50 9.16
N LEU A 278 -8.95 2.60 8.44
CA LEU A 278 -8.90 2.63 6.98
C LEU A 278 -7.58 3.21 6.50
N ILE A 279 -6.89 2.49 5.60
CA ILE A 279 -5.65 2.95 4.97
C ILE A 279 -5.80 2.90 3.45
N MET A 280 -5.34 3.95 2.79
CA MET A 280 -5.33 4.09 1.34
C MET A 280 -3.88 4.16 0.90
N SER A 281 -3.47 3.26 0.02
CA SER A 281 -2.08 3.15 -0.42
C SER A 281 -1.97 3.42 -1.91
N GLY A 282 -1.24 4.47 -2.28
CA GLY A 282 -1.06 4.91 -3.66
C GLY A 282 0.15 5.81 -3.78
N MET A 283 0.06 6.86 -4.59
CA MET A 283 1.10 7.89 -4.71
C MET A 283 0.48 9.25 -5.09
N SER A 284 0.86 10.33 -4.38
CA SER A 284 0.33 11.67 -4.67
C SER A 284 0.84 12.24 -5.99
N VAL A 285 2.01 11.80 -6.48
CA VAL A 285 2.48 11.93 -7.88
C VAL A 285 3.21 10.65 -8.27
N HIS A 286 2.89 10.07 -9.44
CA HIS A 286 3.46 8.80 -9.89
C HIS A 286 3.67 8.72 -11.40
N ASN A 287 4.86 9.10 -11.85
CA ASN A 287 5.26 8.92 -13.25
C ASN A 287 6.64 8.28 -13.36
N LEU A 288 6.67 6.95 -13.42
CA LEU A 288 7.91 6.19 -13.60
C LEU A 288 8.55 6.38 -14.99
N LYS A 289 7.81 6.88 -15.99
CA LYS A 289 8.35 7.11 -17.34
C LYS A 289 9.42 8.21 -17.36
N ASP A 290 9.28 9.20 -16.48
CA ASP A 290 10.21 10.33 -16.38
C ASP A 290 11.30 10.15 -15.33
N ILE A 291 11.35 9.00 -14.64
CA ILE A 291 12.24 8.84 -13.49
C ILE A 291 13.73 8.87 -13.88
N SER A 292 14.10 8.18 -14.97
CA SER A 292 15.47 8.20 -15.53
C SER A 292 15.89 9.60 -15.97
N LYS A 293 14.97 10.35 -16.57
CA LYS A 293 15.18 11.75 -16.94
C LYS A 293 15.41 12.62 -15.71
N SER A 294 14.62 12.43 -14.66
CA SER A 294 14.75 13.18 -13.41
C SER A 294 16.07 12.87 -12.69
N ILE A 295 16.52 11.60 -12.69
CA ILE A 295 17.84 11.19 -12.18
C ILE A 295 18.95 11.94 -12.94
N SER A 296 18.88 11.94 -14.28
CA SER A 296 19.88 12.65 -15.11
C SER A 296 19.91 14.15 -14.85
N LEU A 297 18.79 14.75 -14.44
CA LEU A 297 18.70 16.17 -14.11
C LEU A 297 19.13 16.49 -12.67
N GLY A 298 19.21 15.48 -11.79
CA GLY A 298 19.54 15.65 -10.37
C GLY A 298 18.52 16.47 -9.58
N LYS A 299 17.28 16.58 -10.07
CA LYS A 299 16.20 17.35 -9.43
C LYS A 299 14.81 16.81 -9.81
N PRO A 300 13.76 17.13 -9.05
CA PRO A 300 12.40 16.74 -9.39
C PRO A 300 11.93 17.30 -10.73
N MET A 301 11.02 16.58 -11.38
CA MET A 301 10.36 17.06 -12.59
C MET A 301 9.44 18.24 -12.26
N PRO A 302 9.40 19.32 -13.08
CA PRO A 302 8.63 20.53 -12.72
C PRO A 302 7.14 20.32 -12.49
N TYR A 303 6.52 19.34 -13.15
CA TYR A 303 5.10 19.06 -12.97
C TYR A 303 4.78 18.47 -11.59
N VAL A 304 5.78 17.90 -10.89
CA VAL A 304 5.60 17.32 -9.54
C VAL A 304 5.17 18.44 -8.59
N HIS A 305 5.95 19.52 -8.53
CA HIS A 305 5.63 20.69 -7.72
C HIS A 305 4.27 21.30 -8.03
N GLU A 306 4.00 21.55 -9.33
CA GLU A 306 2.76 22.20 -9.75
C GLU A 306 1.53 21.34 -9.44
N PHE A 307 1.64 20.02 -9.60
CA PHE A 307 0.55 19.10 -9.25
C PHE A 307 0.36 19.00 -7.74
N ASP A 308 1.44 18.86 -6.97
CA ASP A 308 1.39 18.75 -5.51
C ASP A 308 0.74 20.00 -4.90
N LYS A 309 1.14 21.19 -5.39
CA LYS A 309 0.53 22.47 -5.01
C LYS A 309 -0.96 22.53 -5.33
N LEU A 310 -1.38 22.07 -6.52
CA LEU A 310 -2.79 22.02 -6.91
C LEU A 310 -3.58 21.06 -6.00
N LEU A 311 -3.05 19.87 -5.76
CA LEU A 311 -3.67 18.86 -4.90
C LEU A 311 -3.84 19.36 -3.47
N ARG A 312 -2.79 19.93 -2.87
CA ARG A 312 -2.83 20.53 -1.52
C ARG A 312 -3.79 21.72 -1.47
N GLY A 313 -3.86 22.49 -2.55
CA GLY A 313 -4.86 23.54 -2.74
C GLY A 313 -6.28 23.03 -2.54
N ILE A 314 -6.63 21.90 -3.17
CA ILE A 314 -7.96 21.28 -3.10
C ILE A 314 -8.19 20.57 -1.76
N LEU A 315 -7.21 19.80 -1.28
CA LEU A 315 -7.39 18.94 -0.11
C LEU A 315 -7.29 19.71 1.22
N ILE A 316 -6.37 20.66 1.34
CA ILE A 316 -5.99 21.25 2.64
C ILE A 316 -6.42 22.71 2.73
N ASN A 317 -6.13 23.50 1.70
CA ASN A 317 -6.25 24.96 1.77
C ASN A 317 -7.63 25.49 1.39
N ASP A 318 -8.45 24.66 0.77
CA ASP A 318 -9.79 25.03 0.34
C ASP A 318 -10.75 25.00 1.53
N ASN A 319 -11.27 26.16 1.92
CA ASN A 319 -12.25 26.25 3.01
C ASN A 319 -13.67 25.81 2.59
N ASP A 320 -13.94 25.67 1.29
CA ASP A 320 -15.19 25.12 0.78
C ASP A 320 -15.09 23.60 0.69
N HIS A 321 -15.18 23.00 1.88
CA HIS A 321 -14.95 21.58 2.09
C HIS A 321 -16.00 20.66 1.46
N ARG A 322 -17.10 21.19 0.93
CA ARG A 322 -18.21 20.38 0.39
C ARG A 322 -18.09 20.09 -1.10
N ASP A 323 -17.06 20.62 -1.78
CA ASP A 323 -16.90 20.53 -3.23
C ASP A 323 -15.57 19.87 -3.66
N LYS A 324 -14.83 19.24 -2.73
CA LYS A 324 -13.49 18.68 -3.01
C LYS A 324 -13.52 17.62 -4.11
N LEU A 325 -14.50 16.70 -4.09
CA LEU A 325 -14.67 15.71 -5.16
C LEU A 325 -14.87 16.37 -6.52
N ASN A 326 -15.75 17.37 -6.62
CA ASN A 326 -16.00 18.07 -7.88
C ASN A 326 -14.76 18.81 -8.38
N LYS A 327 -13.95 19.38 -7.48
CA LYS A 327 -12.67 20.03 -7.82
C LYS A 327 -11.66 19.01 -8.34
N LEU A 328 -11.55 17.84 -7.71
CA LEU A 328 -10.72 16.73 -8.21
C LEU A 328 -11.21 16.25 -9.59
N THR A 329 -12.52 16.09 -9.81
CA THR A 329 -13.08 15.69 -11.11
C THR A 329 -12.81 16.76 -12.19
N LYS A 330 -12.95 18.04 -11.85
CA LYS A 330 -12.61 19.16 -12.75
C LYS A 330 -11.14 19.17 -13.13
N MET A 331 -10.24 18.74 -12.24
CA MET A 331 -8.80 18.67 -12.53
C MET A 331 -8.50 17.77 -13.74
N VAL A 332 -9.22 16.66 -13.91
CA VAL A 332 -9.07 15.73 -15.05
C VAL A 332 -9.86 16.17 -16.29
N ALA A 333 -10.99 16.88 -16.09
CA ALA A 333 -11.88 17.31 -17.17
C ALA A 333 -11.48 18.64 -17.83
N SER A 334 -10.85 19.56 -17.09
CA SER A 334 -10.48 20.90 -17.57
C SER A 334 -9.24 20.87 -18.47
N SER A 335 -9.27 21.60 -19.59
CA SER A 335 -8.12 21.73 -20.51
C SER A 335 -6.86 22.23 -19.82
N ASP A 336 -7.02 23.10 -18.83
CA ASP A 336 -5.92 23.83 -18.21
C ASP A 336 -5.11 22.95 -17.25
N THR A 337 -5.78 21.98 -16.60
CA THR A 337 -5.17 21.11 -15.58
C THR A 337 -5.02 19.67 -16.05
N ARG A 338 -5.78 19.22 -17.06
CA ARG A 338 -5.71 17.84 -17.59
C ARG A 338 -4.30 17.47 -18.03
N GLY A 339 -3.61 18.40 -18.70
CA GLY A 339 -2.22 18.18 -19.15
C GLY A 339 -1.23 18.05 -17.99
N LEU A 340 -1.47 18.75 -16.87
CA LEU A 340 -0.67 18.63 -15.66
C LEU A 340 -0.96 17.28 -14.96
N PHE A 341 -2.24 16.91 -14.85
CA PHE A 341 -2.67 15.66 -14.25
C PHE A 341 -2.01 14.45 -14.91
N TYR A 342 -2.10 14.29 -16.24
CA TYR A 342 -1.54 13.11 -16.91
C TYR A 342 0.00 13.10 -17.01
N LYS A 343 0.67 14.22 -16.69
CA LYS A 343 2.12 14.22 -16.46
C LYS A 343 2.46 13.67 -15.08
N ALA A 344 1.66 14.01 -14.06
CA ALA A 344 1.82 13.49 -12.72
C ALA A 344 1.41 12.01 -12.63
N HIS A 345 0.36 11.62 -13.36
CA HIS A 345 -0.26 10.29 -13.32
C HIS A 345 -0.59 9.84 -14.75
N PRO A 346 0.35 9.16 -15.44
CA PRO A 346 0.12 8.65 -16.79
C PRO A 346 -1.06 7.66 -16.88
N THR A 347 -1.36 7.02 -15.75
CA THR A 347 -2.49 6.14 -15.48
C THR A 347 -3.06 6.49 -14.09
N LEU A 348 -4.32 6.15 -13.83
CA LEU A 348 -5.08 6.73 -12.71
C LEU A 348 -4.95 5.97 -11.39
N GLU A 349 -4.56 4.70 -11.43
CA GLU A 349 -4.66 3.76 -10.32
C GLU A 349 -3.92 4.23 -9.06
N HIS A 350 -2.76 4.87 -9.21
CA HIS A 350 -2.00 5.39 -8.08
C HIS A 350 -2.62 6.66 -7.44
N PHE A 351 -3.50 7.36 -8.15
CA PHE A 351 -4.23 8.52 -7.62
C PHE A 351 -5.55 8.12 -6.95
N MET A 352 -6.23 7.09 -7.45
CA MET A 352 -7.57 6.70 -6.98
C MET A 352 -7.68 6.47 -5.46
N PRO A 353 -6.68 5.91 -4.75
CA PRO A 353 -6.74 5.76 -3.29
C PRO A 353 -6.94 7.07 -2.53
N ILE A 354 -6.45 8.22 -3.04
CA ILE A 354 -6.73 9.54 -2.45
C ILE A 354 -8.24 9.85 -2.52
N VAL A 355 -8.88 9.51 -3.65
CA VAL A 355 -10.31 9.75 -3.86
C VAL A 355 -11.15 8.85 -2.96
N VAL A 356 -10.74 7.59 -2.76
CA VAL A 356 -11.36 6.69 -1.77
C VAL A 356 -11.20 7.25 -0.36
N GLY A 357 -10.01 7.72 -0.01
CA GLY A 357 -9.73 8.35 1.29
C GLY A 357 -10.59 9.59 1.54
N LEU A 358 -10.79 10.42 0.52
CA LEU A 358 -11.68 11.57 0.57
C LEU A 358 -13.13 11.14 0.85
N GLY A 359 -13.63 10.13 0.13
CA GLY A 359 -14.98 9.59 0.35
C GLY A 359 -15.17 9.02 1.75
N ALA A 360 -14.17 8.33 2.29
CA ALA A 360 -14.20 7.74 3.63
C ALA A 360 -14.05 8.78 4.76
N GLY A 361 -13.33 9.88 4.50
CA GLY A 361 -13.19 11.00 5.42
C GLY A 361 -14.45 11.86 5.51
N GLU A 362 -15.06 12.14 4.36
CA GLU A 362 -16.22 13.04 4.22
C GLU A 362 -17.59 12.37 4.43
N ALA A 363 -17.63 11.04 4.39
CA ALA A 363 -18.80 10.26 4.71
C ALA A 363 -19.14 10.34 6.20
N LEU A 364 -20.45 10.32 6.46
CA LEU A 364 -21.09 10.39 7.79
C LEU A 364 -21.17 11.80 8.41
N TYR A 365 -21.96 11.89 9.47
CA TYR A 365 -22.11 13.07 10.31
C TYR A 365 -21.02 13.05 11.38
N GLY A 366 -20.25 14.12 11.48
CA GLY A 366 -19.16 14.26 12.45
C GLY A 366 -18.47 15.62 12.32
N ASP A 367 -17.89 16.10 13.41
CA ASP A 367 -17.23 17.40 13.48
C ASP A 367 -15.93 17.46 12.65
N ASP A 368 -15.36 16.30 12.29
CA ASP A 368 -14.06 16.15 11.64
C ASP A 368 -14.12 15.83 10.15
N ARG A 369 -15.32 15.62 9.58
CA ARG A 369 -15.56 15.07 8.23
C ARG A 369 -14.84 15.77 7.07
N TYR A 370 -14.34 16.98 7.28
CA TYR A 370 -13.69 17.78 6.24
C TYR A 370 -12.23 18.12 6.55
N ILE A 371 -11.74 17.68 7.71
CA ILE A 371 -10.40 17.97 8.17
C ILE A 371 -9.47 17.02 7.43
N ILE A 372 -8.57 17.59 6.64
CA ILE A 372 -7.50 16.86 5.98
C ILE A 372 -6.18 17.49 6.42
N LYS A 373 -5.29 16.67 7.00
CA LYS A 373 -3.96 17.10 7.43
C LYS A 373 -2.92 16.47 6.53
N GLU A 374 -1.93 17.26 6.15
CA GLU A 374 -0.66 16.75 5.63
C GLU A 374 0.20 16.31 6.81
N LEU A 375 0.54 15.03 6.84
CA LEU A 375 1.47 14.48 7.84
C LEU A 375 2.91 14.70 7.38
N TYR A 376 3.13 14.57 6.07
CA TYR A 376 4.42 14.77 5.41
C TYR A 376 4.19 15.02 3.93
N SER A 377 5.09 15.77 3.28
CA SER A 377 5.20 15.81 1.83
C SER A 377 6.64 16.14 1.45
N ASN A 378 7.14 15.48 0.42
CA ASN A 378 8.38 15.83 -0.24
C ASN A 378 8.32 15.41 -1.71
N GLU A 379 9.04 16.15 -2.55
CA GLU A 379 9.10 15.93 -3.98
C GLU A 379 10.46 15.33 -4.33
N SER A 380 10.46 14.17 -4.97
CA SER A 380 11.70 13.51 -5.37
C SER A 380 11.52 12.88 -6.74
N TYR A 381 12.46 13.18 -7.64
CA TYR A 381 12.42 12.74 -9.03
C TYR A 381 11.08 13.07 -9.72
N SER A 382 10.41 12.07 -10.26
CA SER A 382 9.09 12.19 -10.89
C SER A 382 7.95 11.78 -9.95
N LEU A 383 8.18 11.79 -8.64
CA LEU A 383 7.29 11.29 -7.58
C LEU A 383 7.06 12.36 -6.50
N SER A 384 5.93 12.25 -5.79
CA SER A 384 5.64 12.99 -4.56
C SER A 384 5.30 12.00 -3.45
N TRP A 385 5.81 12.27 -2.25
CA TRP A 385 5.77 11.39 -1.09
C TRP A 385 4.77 11.88 -0.04
N SER A 386 3.65 12.45 -0.48
CA SER A 386 2.67 13.02 0.46
C SER A 386 1.97 11.93 1.26
N LEU A 387 1.80 12.17 2.56
CA LEU A 387 0.99 11.39 3.47
C LEU A 387 -0.13 12.29 4.00
N PHE A 388 -1.38 11.83 3.91
CA PHE A 388 -2.53 12.58 4.38
C PHE A 388 -3.31 11.82 5.46
N GLN A 389 -3.90 12.58 6.38
CA GLN A 389 -4.89 12.10 7.33
C GLN A 389 -6.23 12.78 7.03
N PHE A 390 -7.29 12.01 6.87
CA PHE A 390 -8.67 12.50 6.77
C PHE A 390 -9.38 12.23 8.10
N GLY A 391 -10.02 13.26 8.64
CA GLY A 391 -10.61 13.22 9.98
C GLY A 391 -9.60 13.39 11.11
N ASN A 392 -10.10 13.41 12.34
CA ASN A 392 -9.31 13.41 13.57
C ASN A 392 -9.40 12.05 14.26
N TYR A 393 -8.49 11.82 15.22
CA TYR A 393 -8.60 10.74 16.21
C TYR A 393 -8.76 11.37 17.59
#